data_AF-A0A2A2HRK8-F1
#
_entry.id   AF-A0A2A2HRK8-F1
#
_cell.length_a   1.000
_cell.length_b   1.000
_cell.length_c   1.000
_cell.angle_alpha   90.00
_cell.angle_beta   90.00
_cell.angle_gamma   90.00
#
_symmetry.space_group_name_H-M   'P 1'
#
loop_
_entity.id
_entity.type
_entity.pdbx_description
1 polymer ?
#
loop_
_entity_poly.entity_id
_entity_poly.type
_entity_poly.pdbx_seq_one_letter_code
_entity_poly.pdbx_strand_id
1 'polypeptide(L)'
;MLPEKMARQMYAKNREKIIQHARNARRGYFIVNFYNNYDVKISSEKDGKSEFSFIIPSALEFLDANFNKALADYLTYRKTRY
;
A
#
# COMPACT_ATOMS: atom_id res chain seq x y z
N MET A 1 -2.83 8.80 -11.89
CA MET A 1 -1.52 8.76 -11.25
C MET A 1 -1.64 9.45 -9.90
N LEU A 2 -1.54 8.70 -8.81
CA LEU A 2 -1.82 9.17 -7.46
C LEU A 2 -0.67 10.05 -6.92
N PRO A 3 -0.93 11.33 -6.53
CA PRO A 3 0.07 12.16 -5.88
C PRO A 3 0.52 11.59 -4.52
N GLU A 4 1.78 11.76 -4.14
CA GLU A 4 2.34 11.26 -2.85
C GLU A 4 1.46 11.62 -1.65
N LYS A 5 1.04 12.89 -1.59
CA LYS A 5 0.17 13.44 -0.55
C LYS A 5 -1.14 12.63 -0.44
N MET A 6 -1.69 12.23 -1.58
CA MET A 6 -2.92 11.45 -1.67
C MET A 6 -2.70 10.00 -1.22
N ALA A 7 -1.57 9.37 -1.60
CA ALA A 7 -1.20 8.04 -1.11
C ALA A 7 -1.05 8.00 0.43
N ARG A 8 -0.37 9.01 1.00
CA ARG A 8 -0.23 9.17 2.46
C ARG A 8 -1.58 9.36 3.16
N GLN A 9 -2.45 10.21 2.60
CA GLN A 9 -3.79 10.44 3.14
C GLN A 9 -4.66 9.19 3.08
N MET A 10 -4.59 8.44 1.97
CA MET A 10 -5.32 7.18 1.81
C MET A 10 -4.83 6.11 2.79
N TYR A 11 -3.51 6.00 2.98
CA TYR A 11 -2.96 5.11 4.00
C TYR A 11 -3.42 5.53 5.39
N ALA A 12 -3.29 6.80 5.78
CA ALA A 12 -3.75 7.27 7.08
C ALA A 12 -5.24 6.98 7.33
N LYS A 13 -6.10 7.20 6.32
CA LYS A 13 -7.55 6.93 6.39
C LYS A 13 -7.88 5.44 6.51
N ASN A 14 -7.07 4.56 5.91
CA ASN A 14 -7.33 3.11 5.87
C ASN A 14 -6.39 2.31 6.79
N ARG A 15 -5.50 2.97 7.54
CA ARG A 15 -4.43 2.34 8.33
C ARG A 15 -4.98 1.32 9.31
N GLU A 16 -6.07 1.66 9.99
CA GLU A 16 -6.70 0.75 10.94
C GLU A 16 -7.27 -0.50 10.26
N LYS A 17 -7.96 -0.35 9.12
CA LYS A 17 -8.45 -1.48 8.32
C LYS A 17 -7.31 -2.38 7.83
N ILE A 18 -6.19 -1.79 7.42
CA ILE A 18 -4.97 -2.49 7.00
C ILE A 18 -4.35 -3.26 8.18
N ILE A 19 -4.24 -2.63 9.35
CA ILE A 19 -3.73 -3.25 10.58
C ILE A 19 -4.63 -4.39 11.04
N GLN A 20 -5.95 -4.19 11.05
CA GLN A 20 -6.91 -5.23 11.42
C GLN A 20 -6.82 -6.44 10.47
N HIS A 21 -6.66 -6.19 9.17
CA HIS A 21 -6.42 -7.26 8.21
C HIS A 21 -5.10 -7.99 8.47
N ALA A 22 -4.02 -7.25 8.74
CA ALA A 22 -2.72 -7.83 9.08
C ALA A 22 -2.76 -8.70 10.35
N ARG A 23 -3.53 -8.28 11.38
CA ARG A 23 -3.76 -9.06 12.61
C ARG A 23 -4.50 -10.37 12.35
N ASN A 24 -5.49 -10.33 11.46
CA ASN A 24 -6.31 -11.49 11.12
C ASN A 24 -5.63 -12.42 10.10
N ALA A 25 -4.64 -11.94 9.36
CA ALA A 25 -3.87 -12.73 8.42
C ALA A 25 -2.99 -13.74 9.17
N ARG A 26 -3.44 -15.00 9.22
CA ARG A 26 -2.82 -16.10 9.98
C ARG A 26 -1.37 -16.42 9.61
N ARG A 27 -0.88 -16.01 8.44
CA ARG A 27 0.54 -16.01 8.03
C ARG A 27 0.67 -15.51 6.57
N GLY A 28 1.76 -14.82 6.28
CA GLY A 28 2.18 -14.48 4.91
C GLY A 28 2.34 -12.98 4.68
N TYR A 29 1.89 -12.57 3.50
CA TYR A 29 1.85 -11.18 3.08
C TYR A 29 0.47 -10.88 2.51
N PHE A 30 0.13 -9.60 2.46
CA PHE A 30 -1.03 -9.11 1.73
C PHE A 30 -0.63 -7.92 0.89
N ILE A 31 -1.44 -7.60 -0.10
CA ILE A 31 -1.18 -6.57 -1.08
C ILE A 31 -2.23 -5.49 -0.90
N VAL A 32 -1.76 -4.25 -0.75
CA VAL A 32 -2.63 -3.08 -0.69
C VAL A 32 -2.60 -2.41 -2.06
N ASN A 33 -3.73 -2.47 -2.75
CA ASN A 33 -3.94 -1.90 -4.08
C ASN A 33 -4.66 -0.56 -3.95
N PHE A 34 -4.08 0.50 -4.52
CA PHE A 34 -4.61 1.85 -4.56
C PHE A 34 -5.17 2.13 -5.95
N TYR A 35 -6.38 2.68 -6.01
CA TYR A 35 -7.04 3.03 -7.26
C TYR A 35 -7.26 4.54 -7.35
N ASN A 36 -7.39 5.06 -8.59
CA ASN A 36 -7.97 6.39 -8.80
C ASN A 36 -9.35 6.40 -8.15
N ASN A 37 -9.65 7.46 -7.38
CA ASN A 37 -10.89 7.67 -6.59
C ASN A 37 -10.82 7.28 -5.09
N TYR A 38 -9.63 7.27 -4.49
CA TYR A 38 -9.43 7.05 -3.04
C TYR A 38 -9.81 5.65 -2.53
N ASP A 39 -10.00 4.68 -3.43
CA ASP A 39 -10.31 3.32 -3.06
C ASP A 39 -9.04 2.52 -2.73
N VAL A 40 -9.11 1.72 -1.68
CA VAL A 40 -8.04 0.83 -1.24
C VAL A 40 -8.61 -0.58 -1.10
N LYS A 41 -8.05 -1.51 -1.88
CA LYS A 41 -8.38 -2.93 -1.79
C LYS A 41 -7.21 -3.71 -1.21
N ILE A 42 -7.49 -4.47 -0.15
CA ILE A 42 -6.55 -5.42 0.41
C ILE A 42 -6.83 -6.79 -0.21
N SER A 43 -5.86 -7.38 -0.87
CA SER A 43 -5.98 -8.69 -1.53
C SER A 43 -4.67 -9.46 -1.48
N SER A 44 -4.69 -10.74 -1.84
CA SER A 44 -3.49 -11.56 -1.93
C SER A 44 -2.72 -11.34 -3.24
N GLU A 45 -3.34 -10.67 -4.20
CA GLU A 45 -2.83 -10.48 -5.56
C GLU A 45 -2.74 -8.99 -5.92
N LYS A 46 -1.78 -8.65 -6.79
CA LYS A 46 -1.70 -7.31 -7.40
C LYS A 46 -2.81 -7.20 -8.44
N ASP A 47 -3.59 -6.13 -8.35
CA ASP A 47 -4.55 -5.79 -9.37
C ASP A 47 -3.87 -5.01 -10.50
N GLY A 48 -3.94 -5.51 -11.74
CA GLY A 48 -3.35 -4.83 -12.90
C GLY A 48 -3.97 -3.45 -13.21
N LYS A 49 -5.13 -3.14 -12.62
CA LYS A 49 -5.81 -1.83 -12.74
C LYS A 49 -5.49 -0.87 -11.59
N SER A 50 -4.73 -1.33 -10.60
CA SER A 50 -4.27 -0.46 -9.52
C SER A 50 -3.23 0.53 -10.05
N GLU A 51 -3.26 1.75 -9.51
CA GLU A 51 -2.27 2.76 -9.83
C GLU A 51 -0.98 2.59 -9.03
N PHE A 52 -1.12 2.03 -7.83
CA PHE A 52 -0.03 1.81 -6.90
C PHE A 52 -0.37 0.60 -6.02
N SER A 53 0.56 -0.34 -5.93
CA SER A 53 0.41 -1.51 -5.06
C SER A 53 1.70 -1.87 -4.39
N PHE A 54 1.60 -2.27 -3.14
CA PHE A 54 2.73 -2.75 -2.38
C PHE A 54 2.35 -3.92 -1.48
N ILE A 55 3.37 -4.71 -1.18
CA ILE A 55 3.26 -5.94 -0.39
C ILE A 55 3.60 -5.57 1.05
N ILE A 56 2.72 -5.93 1.97
CA ILE A 56 2.93 -5.78 3.41
C ILE A 56 3.02 -7.18 4.02
N PRO A 57 4.11 -7.51 4.73
CA PRO A 57 4.16 -8.71 5.57
C PRO A 57 3.09 -8.63 6.68
N SER A 58 2.49 -9.76 7.06
CA SER A 58 1.54 -9.79 8.19
C SER A 58 2.16 -9.38 9.55
N ALA A 59 3.49 -9.23 9.62
CA ALA A 59 4.19 -8.68 10.78
C ALA A 59 3.93 -7.17 10.92
N LEU A 60 3.04 -6.82 11.85
CA LEU A 60 2.62 -5.45 12.14
C LEU A 60 3.75 -4.48 12.48
N GLU A 61 4.81 -4.96 13.13
CA GLU A 61 5.91 -4.15 13.63
C GLU A 61 6.62 -3.36 12.51
N PHE A 62 6.57 -3.88 11.28
CA PHE A 62 7.21 -3.27 10.12
C PHE A 62 6.23 -2.62 9.15
N LEU A 63 4.94 -2.51 9.50
CA LEU A 63 3.90 -2.11 8.55
C LEU A 63 4.07 -0.67 8.06
N ASP A 64 4.31 0.27 8.98
CA ASP A 64 4.57 1.68 8.64
C ASP A 64 5.90 1.85 7.87
N ALA A 65 6.94 1.10 8.23
CA ALA A 65 8.24 1.14 7.57
C ALA A 65 8.16 0.60 6.13
N ASN A 66 7.45 -0.51 5.93
CA ASN A 66 7.19 -1.09 4.60
C ASN A 66 6.35 -0.15 3.73
N PHE A 67 5.35 0.51 4.31
CA PHE A 67 4.57 1.53 3.60
C PHE A 67 5.44 2.70 3.14
N ASN A 68 6.23 3.27 4.05
CA ASN A 68 7.10 4.41 3.73
C ASN A 68 8.15 4.05 2.67
N LYS A 69 8.70 2.83 2.74
CA LYS A 69 9.61 2.31 1.71
C LYS A 69 8.93 2.19 0.36
N ALA A 70 7.74 1.58 0.31
CA ALA A 70 6.99 1.44 -0.94
C ALA A 70 6.60 2.79 -1.55
N LEU A 71 6.26 3.77 -0.71
CA LEU A 71 5.99 5.13 -1.14
C LEU A 71 7.24 5.79 -1.73
N ALA A 72 8.39 5.65 -1.07
CA ALA A 72 9.66 6.16 -1.59
C ALA A 72 10.01 5.52 -2.94
N ASP A 73 9.88 4.19 -3.06
CA ASP A 73 10.16 3.43 -4.28
C ASP A 73 9.28 3.91 -5.45
N TYR A 74 7.98 4.16 -5.22
CA TYR A 74 7.06 4.71 -6.22
C TYR A 74 7.50 6.09 -6.72
N LEU A 75 7.95 6.96 -5.83
CA LEU A 75 8.43 8.30 -6.19
C LEU A 75 9.72 8.25 -6.99
N THR A 76 10.64 7.35 -6.64
CA THR A 76 11.90 7.16 -7.39
C THR A 76 11.68 6.52 -8.75
N TYR A 77 10.79 5.52 -8.86
CA TYR A 77 10.45 4.89 -10.13
C TYR A 77 9.89 5.92 -11.14
N ARG A 78 9.17 6.92 -10.65
CA ARG A 78 8.69 8.05 -11.46
C ARG A 78 9.83 8.95 -11.95
N LYS A 79 10.90 9.12 -11.17
CA LYS A 79 12.04 10.00 -11.51
C LYS A 79 12.91 9.43 -12.62
N THR A 80 13.03 8.11 -12.74
CA THR A 80 13.92 7.45 -13.72
C THR A 80 13.28 7.27 -15.10
N ARG A 81 12.00 7.63 -15.27
CA ARG A 81 11.24 7.53 -16.54
C ARG A 81 11.09 8.86 -17.29
N TYR A 82 11.81 9.90 -16.88
CA TYR A 82 11.92 11.17 -17.59
C TYR A 82 13.33 11.34 -18.14
#